data_AF-A0A7X8SVF7-F1
#
_entry.id   AF-A0A7X8SVF7-F1
#
_cell.length_a   1.000
_cell.length_b   1.000
_cell.length_c   1.000
_cell.angle_alpha   90.00
_cell.angle_beta   90.00
_cell.angle_gamma   90.00
#
_symmetry.space_group_name_H-M   'P 1'
#
loop_
_entity.id
_entity.type
_entity.pdbx_description
1 polymer ?
#
loop_
_entity_poly.entity_id
_entity_poly.type
_entity_poly.pdbx_seq_one_letter_code
_entity_poly.pdbx_strand_id
1 'polypeptide(L)'
;MNFEGTNIVARGMLGWQHAFGDTDPLSTARFGTGNSFTVSGAPINKNVALIEAGLDFNLAPNAILGIGYIGQVGSGSYSHGANAMLKVKF
;
A
#
# COMPACT_ATOMS: atom_id res chain seq x y z
N MET A 1 40.96 11.94 2.35
CA MET A 1 40.03 11.32 3.31
C MET A 1 39.11 10.43 2.49
N ASN A 2 39.33 9.11 2.55
CA ASN A 2 38.61 8.17 1.71
C ASN A 2 37.31 7.82 2.45
N PHE A 3 36.20 8.37 2.00
CA PHE A 3 34.90 7.81 2.36
C PHE A 3 34.76 6.55 1.51
N GLU A 4 35.10 5.39 2.07
CA GLU A 4 34.51 4.13 1.59
C GLU A 4 33.02 4.21 1.92
N GLY A 5 32.31 4.99 1.11
CA GLY A 5 30.94 5.39 1.36
C GLY A 5 30.05 4.16 1.25
N THR A 6 29.27 3.90 2.30
CA THR A 6 28.09 3.03 2.23
C THR A 6 27.34 3.36 0.94
N ASN A 7 27.26 2.39 0.02
CA ASN A 7 26.48 2.57 -1.20
C ASN A 7 25.01 2.68 -0.81
N ILE A 8 24.36 3.80 -1.15
CA ILE A 8 22.95 4.05 -0.88
C ILE A 8 22.19 3.96 -2.21
N VAL A 9 21.13 3.17 -2.24
CA VAL A 9 20.21 3.06 -3.38
C VAL A 9 18.88 3.69 -3.01
N ALA A 10 18.47 4.69 -3.77
CA ALA A 10 17.13 5.28 -3.64
C ALA A 10 16.14 4.58 -4.57
N ARG A 11 14.92 4.39 -4.07
CA ARG A 11 13.81 3.80 -4.83
C ARG A 11 12.57 4.67 -4.66
N GLY A 12 11.78 4.77 -5.72
CA GLY A 12 10.49 5.46 -5.69
C GLY A 12 9.53 4.89 -6.73
N MET A 13 8.24 4.98 -6.43
CA MET A 13 7.17 4.56 -7.32
C MET A 13 5.99 5.52 -7.20
N LEU A 14 5.36 5.77 -8.34
CA LEU A 14 4.05 6.42 -8.42
C LEU A 14 3.14 5.53 -9.25
N GLY A 15 1.90 5.36 -8.81
CA GLY A 15 0.94 4.48 -9.46
C GLY A 15 -0.49 5.00 -9.35
N TRP A 16 -1.34 4.46 -10.22
CA TRP A 16 -2.78 4.70 -10.20
C TRP A 16 -3.52 3.39 -10.35
N GLN A 17 -4.45 3.13 -9.43
CA GLN A 17 -5.33 1.97 -9.48
C GLN A 17 -6.76 2.45 -9.73
N HIS A 18 -7.42 1.81 -10.69
CA HIS A 18 -8.83 2.02 -11.00
C HIS A 18 -9.62 0.73 -10.78
N ALA A 19 -10.70 0.79 -10.01
CA ALA A 19 -11.64 -0.32 -9.86
C ALA A 19 -12.75 -0.19 -10.91
N PHE A 20 -13.03 -1.27 -11.63
CA PHE A 20 -14.08 -1.32 -12.64
C PHE A 20 -15.34 -1.98 -12.09
N GLY A 21 -16.49 -1.66 -12.69
CA GLY A 21 -17.80 -2.18 -12.27
C GLY A 21 -18.47 -1.32 -11.19
N ASP A 22 -19.43 -1.93 -10.50
CA ASP A 22 -20.10 -1.33 -9.36
C ASP A 22 -19.20 -1.45 -8.12
N THR A 23 -18.88 -0.31 -7.51
CA THR A 23 -18.02 -0.21 -6.33
C THR A 23 -18.81 -0.04 -5.04
N ASP A 24 -20.14 0.05 -5.13
CA ASP A 24 -21.06 0.21 -4.01
C ASP A 24 -21.66 -1.16 -3.65
N PRO A 25 -21.13 -1.87 -2.64
CA PRO A 25 -21.61 -3.21 -2.32
C PRO A 25 -23.01 -3.13 -1.71
N LEU A 26 -24.01 -3.61 -2.44
CA LEU A 26 -25.39 -3.76 -1.95
C LEU A 26 -25.69 -5.24 -1.66
N SER A 27 -26.26 -5.51 -0.49
CA SER A 27 -26.74 -6.85 -0.10
C SER A 27 -28.21 -6.80 0.28
N THR A 28 -29.04 -7.61 -0.39
CA THR A 28 -30.47 -7.69 -0.08
C THR A 28 -30.75 -8.99 0.66
N ALA A 29 -31.37 -8.89 1.82
CA ALA A 29 -31.73 -10.01 2.67
C ALA A 29 -33.21 -9.95 3.07
N ARG A 30 -33.74 -11.08 3.56
CA ARG A 30 -35.06 -11.14 4.20
C ARG A 30 -35.02 -12.14 5.34
N PHE A 31 -35.83 -11.91 6.37
CA PHE A 31 -36.09 -12.93 7.38
C PHE A 31 -37.04 -14.01 6.80
N GLY A 32 -37.18 -15.15 7.49
CA GLY A 32 -38.03 -16.26 7.04
C GLY A 32 -39.47 -15.85 6.74
N THR A 33 -39.95 -14.79 7.40
CA THR A 33 -41.22 -14.09 7.13
C THR A 33 -40.98 -12.57 7.09
N GLY A 34 -41.70 -11.84 6.23
CA GLY A 34 -41.62 -10.37 6.12
C GLY A 34 -40.98 -9.87 4.82
N ASN A 35 -40.81 -8.55 4.72
CA ASN A 35 -40.30 -7.87 3.53
C ASN A 35 -38.77 -7.98 3.40
N SER A 36 -38.26 -7.92 2.17
CA SER A 36 -36.83 -7.78 1.91
C SER A 36 -36.33 -6.41 2.34
N PHE A 37 -35.08 -6.35 2.77
CA PHE A 37 -34.35 -5.12 3.05
C PHE A 37 -32.97 -5.16 2.38
N THR A 38 -32.47 -4.01 1.98
CA THR A 38 -31.16 -3.85 1.36
C THR A 38 -30.23 -3.10 2.30
N VAL A 39 -29.00 -3.59 2.43
CA VAL A 39 -27.93 -3.00 3.22
C VAL A 39 -26.81 -2.60 2.28
N SER A 40 -26.32 -1.37 2.42
CA SER A 40 -25.11 -0.92 1.76
C SER A 40 -23.90 -1.21 2.65
N GLY A 41 -22.84 -1.77 2.05
CA GLY A 41 -21.53 -1.92 2.68
C GLY A 41 -20.65 -0.68 2.46
N ALA A 42 -19.41 -0.75 2.92
CA ALA A 42 -18.43 0.30 2.66
C ALA A 42 -18.01 0.28 1.17
N PRO A 43 -18.18 1.39 0.42
CA PRO A 43 -17.75 1.46 -0.98
C PRO A 43 -16.25 1.23 -1.16
N ILE A 44 -15.87 0.58 -2.25
CA ILE A 44 -14.47 0.49 -2.67
C ILE A 44 -14.11 1.79 -3.39
N ASN A 45 -12.96 2.39 -3.06
CA ASN A 45 -12.49 3.56 -3.79
C ASN A 45 -12.23 3.21 -5.25
N LYS A 46 -13.01 3.82 -6.15
CA LYS A 46 -12.89 3.61 -7.59
C LYS A 46 -11.53 4.02 -8.16
N ASN A 47 -10.89 4.99 -7.52
CA ASN A 47 -9.67 5.63 -7.98
C ASN A 47 -8.73 5.81 -6.79
N VAL A 48 -7.51 5.29 -6.90
CA VAL A 48 -6.50 5.35 -5.83
C VAL A 48 -5.15 5.72 -6.44
N ALA A 49 -4.55 6.81 -5.93
CA ALA A 49 -3.15 7.13 -6.17
C ALA A 49 -2.26 6.36 -5.19
N LEU A 50 -1.15 5.82 -5.71
CA LEU A 50 -0.14 5.09 -4.95
C LEU A 50 1.18 5.86 -5.01
N ILE A 51 1.84 6.01 -3.85
CA ILE A 51 3.17 6.59 -3.74
C ILE A 51 4.05 5.70 -2.88
N GLU A 52 5.26 5.43 -3.34
CA GLU A 52 6.27 4.74 -2.55
C GLU A 52 7.60 5.47 -2.64
N ALA A 53 8.34 5.46 -1.53
CA ALA A 53 9.71 5.95 -1.46
C ALA A 53 10.51 5.05 -0.52
N GLY A 54 11.78 4.82 -0.81
CA GLY A 54 12.65 4.02 0.04
C GLY A 54 14.13 4.23 -0.21
N LEU A 55 14.92 3.85 0.79
CA LEU A 55 16.37 3.89 0.78
C LEU A 55 16.91 2.54 1.23
N ASP A 56 17.87 1.99 0.47
CA ASP A 56 18.61 0.80 0.84
C ASP A 56 20.08 1.17 1.07
N PHE A 57 20.59 0.82 2.25
CA PHE A 57 21.95 1.06 2.71
C PHE A 57 22.73 -0.26 2.67
N ASN A 58 23.79 -0.33 1.86
CA ASN A 58 24.68 -1.49 1.83
C ASN A 58 25.63 -1.45 3.04
N LEU A 59 25.23 -2.08 4.14
CA LEU A 59 26.00 -2.07 5.39
C LEU A 59 27.29 -2.90 5.28
N ALA A 60 27.25 -4.00 4.52
CA ALA A 60 28.38 -4.88 4.23
C ALA A 60 28.15 -5.57 2.87
N PRO A 61 29.16 -6.25 2.27
CA PRO A 61 28.98 -6.98 1.01
C PRO A 61 27.85 -8.03 1.02
N ASN A 62 27.42 -8.49 2.19
CA ASN A 62 26.35 -9.47 2.38
C ASN A 62 25.18 -8.94 3.25
N ALA A 63 25.12 -7.65 3.57
CA ALA A 63 24.09 -7.09 4.44
C ALA A 63 23.54 -5.75 3.93
N ILE A 64 22.21 -5.65 3.83
CA ILE A 64 21.49 -4.44 3.38
C ILE A 64 20.42 -4.07 4.40
N LEU A 65 20.41 -2.81 4.82
CA LEU A 65 19.30 -2.23 5.59
C LEU A 65 18.43 -1.38 4.66
N GLY A 66 17.16 -1.71 4.53
CA GLY A 66 16.17 -0.95 3.78
C GLY A 66 15.19 -0.26 4.71
N ILE A 67 14.81 0.97 4.37
CA ILE A 67 13.66 1.68 4.95
C ILE A 67 12.74 2.16 3.84
N GLY A 68 11.44 2.21 4.10
CA GLY A 68 10.46 2.58 3.09
C GLY A 68 9.22 3.22 3.67
N TYR A 69 8.54 3.96 2.80
CA TYR A 69 7.24 4.56 3.01
C TYR A 69 6.31 4.20 1.84
N ILE A 70 5.05 3.92 2.15
CA ILE A 70 4.01 3.57 1.18
C ILE A 70 2.76 4.39 1.54
N GLY A 71 2.18 5.06 0.56
CA GLY A 71 0.95 5.84 0.68
C GLY A 71 -0.06 5.44 -0.38
N GLN A 72 -1.33 5.39 0.02
CA GLN A 72 -2.49 5.20 -0.84
C GLN A 72 -3.52 6.29 -0.55
N VAL A 73 -3.99 6.96 -1.59
CA VAL A 73 -4.91 8.11 -1.48
C VAL A 73 -6.07 7.89 -2.45
N GLY A 74 -7.27 7.69 -1.93
CA GLY A 74 -8.50 7.61 -2.72
C GLY A 74 -9.62 8.49 -2.14
N SER A 75 -10.74 8.58 -2.86
CA SER A 75 -11.82 9.52 -2.55
C SER A 75 -12.45 9.36 -1.16
N GLY A 76 -12.47 8.14 -0.61
CA GLY A 76 -13.07 7.83 0.69
C GLY A 76 -12.14 7.11 1.66
N SER A 77 -10.87 6.86 1.30
CA SER A 77 -9.92 6.20 2.19
C SER A 77 -8.48 6.57 1.86
N TYR A 78 -7.67 6.59 2.91
CA TYR A 78 -6.26 6.91 2.87
C TYR A 78 -5.53 5.89 3.75
N SER A 79 -4.38 5.41 3.29
CA SER A 79 -3.54 4.50 4.06
C SER A 79 -2.09 4.92 3.90
N HIS A 80 -1.37 4.98 5.01
CA HIS A 80 0.05 5.32 5.04
C HIS A 80 0.77 4.30 5.91
N GLY A 81 1.91 3.83 5.43
CA GLY A 81 2.73 2.84 6.13
C GLY A 81 4.21 3.16 5.98
N ALA A 82 4.98 2.76 6.98
CA ALA A 82 6.42 2.75 6.91
C ALA A 82 6.94 1.35 7.25
N ASN A 83 8.08 0.98 6.69
CA ASN A 83 8.74 -0.29 6.97
C ASN A 83 10.25 -0.13 7.10
N ALA A 84 10.87 -1.10 7.78
CA ALA A 84 12.31 -1.28 7.85
C ALA A 84 12.61 -2.77 7.70
N MET A 85 13.72 -3.11 7.03
CA MET A 85 14.08 -4.48 6.71
C MET A 85 15.59 -4.65 6.70
N LEU A 86 16.09 -5.70 7.36
CA LEU A 86 17.48 -6.12 7.26
C LEU A 86 17.57 -7.41 6.43
N LYS A 87 18.31 -7.37 5.32
CA LYS A 87 18.60 -8.51 4.46
C LYS A 87 20.04 -8.97 4.71
N VAL A 88 20.23 -10.26 5.02
CA VAL A 88 21.55 -10.88 5.21
C VAL A 88 21.68 -12.09 4.30
N LYS A 89 22.80 -12.19 3.56
CA LYS A 89 23.15 -13.35 2.74
C LYS A 89 24.21 -14.19 3.45
N PHE A 90 23.99 -15.51 3.49
CA PHE A 90 24.87 -16.52 4.08
C PHE A 90 25.57 -17.32 2.98
#